data_AF-S9QBD2-F1
#
_entry.id   AF-S9QBD2-F1
#
_cell.length_a   1.000
_cell.length_b   1.000
_cell.length_c   1.000
_cell.angle_alpha   90.00
_cell.angle_beta   90.00
_cell.angle_gamma   90.00
#
_symmetry.space_group_name_H-M   'P 1'
#
loop_
_entity.id
_entity.type
_entity.pdbx_description
1 polymer ?
#
loop_
_entity_poly.entity_id
_entity_poly.type
_entity_poly.pdbx_seq_one_letter_code
_entity_poly.pdbx_strand_id
1 'polypeptide(L)' 'MGGRSGSTVVGAYAFDVNFKGSQAEAYRSNIVLRPKASEVFAAGVTAIEQISGCRVAPNSVRGDVAMVQAEILC' A
#
# COMPACT_ATOMS: atom_id res chain seq x y z
N MET A 1 17.49 6.84 11.75
CA MET A 1 16.90 5.73 10.96
C MET A 1 15.41 6.02 10.77
N GLY A 2 15.02 6.86 9.81
CA GLY A 2 13.64 7.32 9.66
C GLY A 2 12.90 6.55 8.57
N GLY A 3 11.88 5.77 8.95
CA GLY A 3 10.84 5.36 8.00
C GLY A 3 9.97 6.58 7.68
N ARG A 4 9.53 6.70 6.43
CA ARG A 4 8.57 7.73 6.01
C ARG A 4 7.18 7.09 6.03
N SER A 5 6.17 7.87 6.40
CA SER A 5 4.80 7.38 6.46
C SER A 5 3.81 8.45 6.01
N GLY A 6 2.61 8.01 5.67
CA GLY A 6 1.49 8.87 5.30
C GLY A 6 0.23 8.05 5.08
N SER A 7 -0.92 8.72 5.13
CA SER A 7 -2.23 8.07 4.96
C SER A 7 -2.92 8.59 3.71
N THR A 8 -3.61 7.71 2.98
CA THR A 8 -4.38 8.09 1.80
C THR A 8 -5.64 7.25 1.66
N VAL A 9 -6.58 7.73 0.86
CA VAL A 9 -7.81 7.03 0.50
C VAL A 9 -7.78 6.73 -0.99
N VAL A 10 -7.96 5.46 -1.35
CA VAL A 10 -8.04 5.00 -2.74
C VAL A 10 -9.37 4.27 -2.92
N GLY A 11 -10.31 4.95 -3.58
CA GLY A 11 -11.68 4.45 -3.74
C GLY A 11 -12.37 4.28 -2.38
N ALA A 12 -12.80 3.06 -2.06
CA ALA A 12 -13.46 2.72 -0.80
C ALA A 12 -12.48 2.33 0.33
N TYR A 13 -11.17 2.31 0.07
CA TYR A 13 -10.17 1.82 1.01
C TYR A 13 -9.32 2.97 1.55
N ALA A 14 -9.13 3.00 2.87
CA ALA A 14 -8.17 3.89 3.53
C ALA A 14 -6.93 3.09 3.90
N PHE A 15 -5.75 3.67 3.67
CA PHE A 15 -4.48 3.03 3.96
C PHE A 15 -3.55 3.95 4.75
N ASP A 16 -2.86 3.38 5.73
CA ASP A 16 -1.67 3.93 6.36
C ASP A 16 -0.44 3.28 5.73
N VAL A 17 0.33 4.08 5.00
CA VAL A 17 1.51 3.61 4.26
C VAL A 17 2.77 3.94 5.04
N ASN A 18 3.66 2.96 5.16
CA ASN A 18 5.00 3.09 5.71
C ASN A 18 6.01 2.61 4.67
N PHE A 19 7.11 3.33 4.51
CA PHE A 19 8.18 2.92 3.59
C PHE A 19 9.57 3.32 4.10
N LYS A 20 10.56 2.48 3.77
CA LYS A 20 11.96 2.67 4.14
C LYS A 20 12.87 1.99 3.13
N GLY A 21 13.78 2.76 2.54
CA GLY A 21 14.63 2.24 1.47
C GLY A 21 13.76 1.79 0.29
N SER A 22 13.94 0.56 -0.16
CA SER A 22 13.19 -0.05 -1.27
C SER A 22 11.94 -0.83 -0.84
N GLN A 23 11.53 -0.77 0.43
CA GLN A 23 10.36 -1.50 0.94
C GLN A 23 9.24 -0.56 1.34
N ALA A 24 8.00 -0.94 0.99
CA ALA A 24 6.78 -0.24 1.36
C ALA A 24 5.68 -1.21 1.82
N GLU A 25 4.88 -0.74 2.76
CA GLU A 25 3.76 -1.47 3.36
C GLU A 25 2.56 -0.52 3.47
N ALA A 26 1.38 -0.99 3.09
CA ALA A 26 0.12 -0.28 3.20
C ALA A 26 -0.86 -1.07 4.07
N TYR A 27 -1.16 -0.54 5.24
CA TYR A 27 -2.12 -1.11 6.19
C TYR A 27 -3.49 -0.53 5.94
N ARG A 28 -4.50 -1.38 5.72
CA ARG A 28 -5.88 -0.91 5.55
C ARG A 28 -6.43 -0.45 6.91
N SER A 29 -6.85 0.80 7.00
CA SER A 29 -7.30 1.43 8.25
C SER A 29 -8.82 1.55 8.39
N ASN A 30 -9.59 1.17 7.36
CA ASN A 30 -11.05 1.17 7.41
C ASN A 30 -11.69 -0.23 7.28
N ILE A 31 -12.94 -0.32 7.73
CA ILE A 31 -13.77 -1.51 7.61
C ILE A 31 -14.56 -1.42 6.29
N VAL A 32 -14.43 -2.47 5.47
CA VAL A 32 -15.23 -2.68 4.26
C VAL A 32 -15.82 -4.08 4.33
N LEU A 33 -17.11 -4.22 4.06
CA LEU A 33 -17.80 -5.50 4.10
C LEU A 33 -17.39 -6.36 2.88
N ARG A 34 -16.87 -7.56 3.14
CA ARG A 34 -16.46 -8.55 2.11
C ARG A 34 -15.58 -7.92 1.00
N PRO A 35 -14.40 -7.39 1.35
CA PRO A 35 -13.52 -6.76 0.38
C PRO A 35 -12.96 -7.82 -0.57
N LYS A 36 -12.92 -7.52 -1.87
CA LYS A 36 -12.24 -8.40 -2.82
C LYS A 36 -10.73 -8.18 -2.73
N ALA A 37 -9.97 -9.26 -2.56
CA ALA A 37 -8.53 -9.19 -2.46
C ALA A 37 -7.89 -8.43 -3.63
N SER A 38 -8.28 -8.71 -4.87
CA SER A 38 -7.75 -8.03 -6.05
C SER A 38 -7.94 -6.51 -6.03
N GLU A 39 -9.10 -6.04 -5.55
CA GLU A 39 -9.40 -4.60 -5.42
C GLU A 39 -8.54 -3.97 -4.31
N VAL A 40 -8.37 -4.67 -3.18
CA VAL A 40 -7.50 -4.22 -2.08
C VAL A 40 -6.04 -4.13 -2.54
N PHE A 41 -5.53 -5.14 -3.26
CA PHE A 41 -4.16 -5.12 -3.78
C PHE A 41 -3.94 -3.96 -4.75
N ALA A 42 -4.86 -3.75 -5.70
CA ALA A 42 -4.77 -2.63 -6.64
C ALA A 42 -4.81 -1.27 -5.94
N ALA A 43 -5.69 -1.12 -4.95
CA ALA A 43 -5.80 0.11 -4.16
C ALA A 43 -4.57 0.33 -3.27
N GLY A 44 -4.03 -0.74 -2.65
CA GLY A 44 -2.83 -0.69 -1.84
C GLY A 44 -1.58 -0.31 -2.65
N VAL A 45 -1.41 -0.87 -3.86
CA VAL A 45 -0.35 -0.45 -4.79
C VAL A 45 -0.46 1.04 -5.11
N THR A 46 -1.66 1.50 -5.44
CA THR A 46 -1.90 2.92 -5.72
C THR A 46 -1.58 3.79 -4.51
N ALA A 47 -1.96 3.36 -3.30
CA ALA A 47 -1.66 4.09 -2.07
C ALA A 47 -0.14 4.18 -1.81
N ILE A 48 0.59 3.08 -2.03
CA ILE A 48 2.06 3.06 -1.93
C ILE A 48 2.68 4.04 -2.91
N GLU A 49 2.27 4.04 -4.17
CA GLU A 49 2.81 4.95 -5.18
C GLU A 49 2.50 6.43 -4.86
N GLN A 50 1.28 6.72 -4.38
CA GLN A 50 0.88 8.08 -3.98
C GLN A 50 1.70 8.61 -2.79
N ILE A 51 1.90 7.80 -1.75
CA ILE A 51 2.57 8.23 -0.52
C ILE A 51 4.10 8.23 -0.68
N SER A 52 4.66 7.23 -1.35
CA SER A 52 6.12 7.16 -1.57
C SER A 52 6.59 8.14 -2.65
N GLY A 53 5.74 8.44 -3.64
CA GLY A 53 6.12 9.16 -4.85
C GLY A 53 6.95 8.32 -5.84
N CYS A 54 7.13 7.03 -5.54
CA CYS A 54 7.93 6.09 -6.32
C CYS A 54 7.02 5.05 -7.00
N ARG A 55 7.60 4.23 -7.87
CA ARG A 55 6.86 3.15 -8.54
C ARG A 55 6.99 1.82 -7.81
N VAL A 56 5.95 1.01 -7.81
CA VAL A 56 6.04 -0.37 -7.30
C VAL A 56 6.77 -1.27 -8.30
N ALA A 57 7.72 -2.07 -7.82
CA ALA A 57 8.44 -3.03 -8.64
C ALA A 57 7.50 -4.14 -9.16
N PRO A 58 7.58 -4.50 -10.46
CA PRO A 58 6.77 -5.59 -11.02
C PRO A 58 6.95 -6.89 -10.23
N ASN A 59 5.86 -7.64 -10.04
CA ASN A 59 5.84 -8.93 -9.33
C ASN A 59 6.33 -8.91 -7.87
N SER A 60 6.48 -7.74 -7.24
CA SER A 60 6.87 -7.62 -5.83
C SER A 60 5.70 -7.58 -4.85
N VAL A 61 4.48 -7.37 -5.37
CA VAL A 61 3.27 -7.17 -4.56
C VAL A 61 2.87 -8.47 -3.86
N ARG A 62 2.72 -8.42 -2.55
CA ARG A 62 2.33 -9.55 -1.68
C ARG A 62 1.57 -9.07 -0.46
N GLY A 63 1.05 -10.01 0.34
CA GLY A 63 0.33 -9.73 1.58
C GLY A 63 -1.08 -10.30 1.58
N ASP A 64 -2.02 -9.57 2.20
CA ASP A 64 -3.42 -9.95 2.36
C ASP A 64 -4.36 -8.72 2.31
N VAL A 65 -5.63 -8.91 2.68
CA VAL A 65 -6.65 -7.85 2.62
C VAL A 65 -6.50 -6.76 3.69
N ALA A 66 -5.70 -7.00 4.73
CA ALA A 66 -5.39 -6.05 5.79
C ALA A 66 -4.07 -5.31 5.54
N MET A 67 -3.09 -5.96 4.90
CA MET A 67 -1.79 -5.37 4.62
C MET A 67 -1.27 -5.76 3.25
N VAL A 68 -0.93 -4.75 2.44
CA VAL A 68 -0.27 -4.91 1.14
C VAL A 68 1.19 -4.50 1.27
N GLN A 69 2.11 -5.35 0.84
CA GLN A 69 3.55 -5.07 0.84
C GLN A 69 4.08 -5.08 -0.59
N ALA A 70 5.05 -4.23 -0.87
CA ALA A 70 5.72 -4.18 -2.17
C ALA A 70 7.15 -3.63 -2.06
N GLU A 71 7.94 -3.90 -3.09
CA GLU A 71 9.19 -3.18 -3.30
C GLU A 71 8.91 -1.91 -4.12
N ILE A 72 9.62 -0.83 -3.81
CA ILE A 72 9.51 0.46 -4.51
C ILE A 72 10.82 0.83 -5.21
N LEU A 73 10.68 1.46 -6.38
CA LEU A 73 11.75 1.95 -7.24
C LEU A 73 11.66 3.48 -7.27
N CYS A 74 12.50 4.08 -6.42
CA CYS A 74 12.92 5.48 -6.48
C CYS A 74 14.32 5.51 -7.14
#